data_AF-A0A1J3F0N4-F1
#
_entry.id   AF-A0A1J3F0N4-F1
#
_cell.length_a   1.000
_cell.length_b   1.000
_cell.length_c   1.000
_cell.angle_alpha   90.00
_cell.angle_beta   90.00
_cell.angle_gamma   90.00
#
_symmetry.space_group_name_H-M   'P 1'
#
loop_
_entity.id
_entity.type
_entity.pdbx_description
1 polymer ?
#
loop_
_entity_poly.entity_id
_entity_poly.type
_entity_poly.pdbx_seq_one_letter_code
_entity_poly.pdbx_strand_id
1 'polypeptide(L)'
;ENPSGDFKSMYRHISKGAWTLSDRDNGWQVSDCTAEALKCCMLLSTMPADVVGHKIDVEQIYDSVNLLLSLQSKNGGFPAWDPVQAPEWLELMNPTEFFGNCISEVAYLECTSSVVQALVMFKKLYPDHRTNEIIKSIEKAVQFIEREQIP
;
A
#
# COMPACT_ATOMS: atom_id res chain seq x y z
N GLU A 1 1.71 -8.69 12.16
CA GLU A 1 3.11 -9.14 12.32
C GLU A 1 3.69 -9.51 10.96
N ASN A 2 5.02 -9.41 10.82
CA ASN A 2 5.73 -9.95 9.66
C ASN A 2 5.69 -11.49 9.68
N PRO A 3 5.95 -12.18 8.55
CA PRO A 3 6.09 -13.62 8.53
C PRO A 3 7.24 -14.07 9.46
N SER A 4 7.11 -15.26 10.04
CA SER A 4 8.12 -15.80 10.96
C SER A 4 9.43 -16.17 10.25
N GLY A 5 10.53 -16.20 11.01
CA GLY A 5 11.86 -16.50 10.48
C GLY A 5 12.44 -15.38 9.64
N ASP A 6 13.39 -15.72 8.76
CA ASP A 6 13.99 -14.78 7.83
C ASP A 6 13.15 -14.70 6.55
N PHE A 7 12.06 -13.94 6.61
CA PHE A 7 11.12 -13.80 5.50
C PHE A 7 11.73 -13.11 4.27
N LYS A 8 12.81 -12.34 4.44
CA LYS A 8 13.49 -11.66 3.33
C LYS A 8 14.26 -12.64 2.45
N SER A 9 14.92 -13.65 3.02
CA SER A 9 15.56 -14.70 2.20
C SER A 9 14.54 -15.59 1.48
N MET A 10 13.28 -15.56 1.92
CA MET A 10 12.13 -16.16 1.23
C MET A 10 11.42 -15.20 0.25
N TYR A 11 12.05 -14.07 -0.08
CA TYR A 11 11.54 -13.06 -1.02
C TYR A 11 10.21 -12.43 -0.62
N ARG A 12 9.86 -12.45 0.67
CA ARG A 12 8.69 -11.74 1.19
C ARG A 12 9.05 -10.31 1.54
N HIS A 13 8.18 -9.37 1.20
CA HIS A 13 8.22 -8.03 1.76
C HIS A 13 7.64 -7.99 3.19
N ILE A 14 7.81 -6.86 3.88
CA ILE A 14 7.19 -6.67 5.21
C ILE A 14 5.66 -6.71 5.10
N SER A 15 4.99 -7.23 6.12
CA SER A 15 3.51 -7.31 6.19
C SER A 15 2.94 -6.89 7.54
N LYS A 16 3.77 -6.46 8.49
CA LYS A 16 3.29 -5.85 9.74
C LYS A 16 2.49 -4.58 9.41
N GLY A 17 1.26 -4.50 9.94
CA GLY A 17 0.32 -3.41 9.64
C GLY A 17 -0.51 -3.61 8.36
N ALA A 18 -0.33 -4.71 7.65
CA ALA A 18 -1.08 -5.00 6.43
C ALA A 18 -2.53 -5.43 6.68
N TRP A 19 -3.35 -5.19 5.66
CA TRP A 19 -4.58 -5.93 5.42
C TRP A 19 -4.43 -6.73 4.13
N THR A 20 -4.82 -8.00 4.17
CA THR A 20 -4.80 -8.90 3.03
C THR A 20 -6.10 -8.74 2.23
N LEU A 21 -6.14 -9.28 1.01
CA LEU A 21 -7.37 -9.29 0.21
C LEU A 21 -8.45 -10.22 0.80
N SER A 22 -8.05 -11.34 1.41
CA SER A 22 -8.96 -12.35 1.92
C SER A 22 -9.11 -12.30 3.45
N ASP A 23 -8.20 -12.99 4.14
CA ASP A 23 -8.21 -13.20 5.57
C ASP A 23 -6.81 -13.06 6.15
N ARG A 24 -6.73 -12.99 7.48
CA ARG A 24 -5.47 -12.78 8.18
C ARG A 24 -4.48 -13.94 8.01
N ASP A 25 -4.96 -15.17 7.84
CA ASP A 25 -4.12 -16.36 7.78
C ASP A 25 -3.37 -16.46 6.45
N ASN A 26 -3.94 -15.92 5.37
CA ASN A 26 -3.24 -15.75 4.11
C ASN A 26 -1.94 -14.95 4.26
N GLY A 27 -1.95 -13.91 5.10
CA GLY A 27 -0.78 -13.15 5.51
C GLY A 27 -0.03 -12.42 4.37
N TRP A 28 -0.58 -12.36 3.16
CA TRP A 28 0.01 -11.63 2.03
C TRP A 28 -0.53 -10.20 2.00
N GLN A 29 0.37 -9.25 2.24
CA GLN A 29 0.02 -7.85 2.28
C GLN A 29 -0.42 -7.36 0.89
N VAL A 30 -1.38 -6.45 0.84
CA VAL A 30 -1.78 -5.78 -0.41
C VAL A 30 -1.92 -4.28 -0.15
N SER A 31 -1.34 -3.45 -1.01
CA SER A 31 -1.24 -2.00 -0.81
C SER A 31 -2.61 -1.32 -0.76
N ASP A 32 -3.49 -1.63 -1.72
CA ASP A 32 -4.82 -1.05 -1.82
C ASP A 32 -5.73 -1.53 -0.69
N CYS A 33 -5.73 -2.82 -0.38
CA CYS A 33 -6.51 -3.40 0.72
C CYS A 33 -6.09 -2.78 2.05
N THR A 34 -4.78 -2.62 2.27
CA THR A 34 -4.25 -1.92 3.44
C THR A 34 -4.70 -0.47 3.47
N ALA A 35 -4.65 0.25 2.35
CA ALA A 35 -5.07 1.65 2.27
C ALA A 35 -6.57 1.83 2.51
N GLU A 36 -7.42 0.98 1.92
CA GLU A 36 -8.86 0.99 2.11
C GLU A 36 -9.25 0.66 3.56
N ALA A 37 -8.67 -0.40 4.13
CA ALA A 37 -8.90 -0.76 5.53
C ALA A 37 -8.43 0.36 6.48
N LEU A 38 -7.27 0.96 6.21
CA LEU A 38 -6.74 2.09 6.98
C LEU A 38 -7.69 3.29 6.94
N LYS A 39 -8.23 3.64 5.75
CA LYS A 39 -9.26 4.68 5.62
C LYS A 39 -10.50 4.34 6.42
N CYS A 40 -11.01 3.12 6.33
CA CYS A 40 -12.18 2.67 7.09
C CYS A 40 -11.93 2.82 8.60
N CYS A 41 -10.80 2.34 9.12
CA CYS A 41 -10.45 2.49 10.54
C CYS A 41 -10.37 3.96 10.96
N MET A 42 -9.76 4.83 10.14
CA MET A 42 -9.67 6.26 10.41
C MET A 42 -11.03 6.94 10.39
N LEU A 43 -11.91 6.62 9.43
CA LEU A 43 -13.26 7.17 9.36
C LEU A 43 -14.09 6.74 10.57
N LEU A 44 -14.10 5.45 10.90
CA LEU A 44 -14.78 4.93 12.08
C LEU A 44 -14.25 5.58 13.36
N SER A 45 -12.95 5.87 13.44
CA SER A 45 -12.35 6.55 14.59
C SER A 45 -12.89 7.97 14.84
N THR A 46 -13.57 8.58 13.85
CA THR A 46 -14.22 9.89 14.00
C THR A 46 -15.68 9.79 14.48
N MET A 47 -16.24 8.59 14.54
CA MET A 47 -17.60 8.33 15.00
C MET A 47 -17.63 8.13 16.53
N PRO A 48 -18.81 8.29 17.17
CA PRO A 48 -18.99 8.00 18.59
C PRO A 48 -18.64 6.54 18.95
N ALA A 49 -17.84 6.35 20.01
CA ALA A 49 -17.31 5.04 20.39
C ALA A 49 -18.40 4.05 20.88
N ASP A 50 -19.54 4.55 21.34
CA ASP A 50 -20.71 3.76 21.70
C ASP A 50 -21.40 3.12 20.47
N VAL A 51 -21.14 3.65 19.27
CA VAL A 51 -21.68 3.10 18.00
C VAL A 51 -20.70 2.11 17.36
N VAL A 52 -19.40 2.45 17.32
CA VAL A 52 -18.40 1.70 16.54
C VAL A 52 -17.38 0.94 17.39
N GLY A 53 -17.47 1.05 18.72
CA GLY A 53 -16.52 0.45 19.65
C GLY A 53 -15.23 1.27 19.81
N HIS A 54 -14.22 0.61 20.38
CA HIS A 54 -12.91 1.22 20.62
C HIS A 54 -12.13 1.39 19.32
N LYS A 55 -11.42 2.52 19.22
CA LYS A 55 -10.50 2.79 18.12
C LYS A 55 -9.35 1.79 18.14
N ILE A 56 -8.83 1.45 16.96
CA ILE A 56 -7.57 0.71 16.86
C ILE A 56 -6.42 1.53 17.44
N ASP A 57 -5.42 0.85 17.99
CA ASP A 57 -4.26 1.52 18.56
C ASP A 57 -3.51 2.32 17.49
N VAL A 58 -3.05 3.51 17.86
CA VAL A 58 -2.37 4.41 16.93
C VAL A 58 -1.10 3.79 16.34
N GLU A 59 -0.40 2.94 17.11
CA GLU A 59 0.79 2.22 16.62
C GLU A 59 0.45 1.25 15.47
N GLN A 60 -0.75 0.67 15.46
CA GLN A 60 -1.20 -0.19 14.36
C GLN A 60 -1.47 0.64 13.10
N ILE A 61 -2.01 1.86 13.25
CA ILE A 61 -2.18 2.82 12.16
C ILE A 61 -0.81 3.21 11.58
N TYR A 62 0.17 3.47 12.44
CA TYR A 62 1.54 3.80 12.04
C TYR A 62 2.24 2.64 11.33
N ASP A 63 2.03 1.40 11.78
CA ASP A 63 2.52 0.20 11.10
C ASP A 63 1.95 0.11 9.67
N SER A 64 0.63 0.35 9.49
CA SER A 64 0.01 0.38 8.15
C SER A 64 0.62 1.47 7.26
N VAL A 65 0.81 2.69 7.79
CA VAL A 65 1.46 3.78 7.03
C VAL A 65 2.90 3.44 6.65
N ASN A 66 3.64 2.82 7.57
CA ASN A 66 5.02 2.39 7.30
C ASN A 66 5.07 1.33 6.19
N LEU A 67 4.15 0.36 6.21
CA LEU A 67 4.01 -0.61 5.13
C LEU A 67 3.73 0.09 3.79
N LEU A 68 2.72 0.96 3.73
CA LEU A 68 2.38 1.65 2.49
C LEU A 68 3.58 2.43 1.94
N LEU A 69 4.24 3.26 2.77
CA LEU A 69 5.42 4.02 2.35
C LEU A 69 6.55 3.12 1.82
N SER A 70 6.71 1.91 2.37
CA SER A 70 7.73 0.95 1.94
C SER A 70 7.47 0.34 0.56
N LEU A 71 6.23 0.43 0.05
CA LEU A 71 5.80 -0.15 -1.23
C LEU A 71 5.95 0.81 -2.41
N GLN A 72 6.20 2.10 -2.16
CA GLN A 72 6.26 3.09 -3.24
C GLN A 72 7.39 2.78 -4.21
N SER A 73 7.03 2.63 -5.48
CA SER A 73 7.99 2.34 -6.55
C SER A 73 8.76 3.59 -6.97
N LYS A 74 9.89 3.39 -7.66
CA LYS A 74 10.76 4.50 -8.11
C LYS A 74 10.04 5.49 -9.03
N ASN A 75 9.07 5.01 -9.80
CA ASN A 75 8.24 5.82 -10.70
C ASN A 75 7.12 6.61 -9.98
N GLY A 76 7.00 6.46 -8.67
CA GLY A 76 6.05 7.16 -7.80
C GLY A 76 4.76 6.39 -7.50
N GLY A 77 4.41 5.39 -8.31
CA GLY A 77 3.20 4.61 -8.13
C GLY A 77 3.34 3.50 -7.09
N PHE A 78 2.20 2.90 -6.76
CA PHE A 78 2.11 1.78 -5.82
C PHE A 78 1.71 0.49 -6.54
N PRO A 79 2.48 -0.59 -6.37
CA PRO A 79 2.11 -1.93 -6.80
C PRO A 79 1.12 -2.59 -5.84
N ALA A 80 0.56 -3.75 -6.19
CA ALA A 80 -0.35 -4.47 -5.32
C ALA A 80 0.41 -5.16 -4.17
N TRP A 81 1.42 -5.99 -4.48
CA TRP A 81 2.01 -6.90 -3.46
C TRP A 81 3.46 -6.62 -3.07
N ASP A 82 4.32 -6.14 -3.96
CA ASP A 82 5.74 -5.98 -3.63
C ASP A 82 6.32 -4.77 -4.36
N PRO A 83 7.33 -4.08 -3.84
CA PRO A 83 7.98 -3.01 -4.57
C PRO A 83 8.47 -3.50 -5.93
N VAL A 84 8.31 -2.69 -6.98
CA VAL A 84 8.75 -3.05 -8.34
C VAL A 84 10.28 -3.19 -8.36
N GLN A 85 10.75 -4.43 -8.48
CA GLN A 85 12.18 -4.79 -8.49
C GLN A 85 12.70 -5.15 -9.88
N ALA A 86 11.82 -5.68 -10.73
CA ALA A 86 12.15 -6.16 -12.06
C ALA A 86 11.94 -5.06 -13.13
N PRO A 87 12.80 -4.99 -14.15
CA PRO A 87 12.59 -4.08 -15.27
C PRO A 87 11.47 -4.58 -16.19
N GLU A 88 10.71 -3.65 -16.77
CA GLU A 88 9.54 -3.93 -17.62
C GLU A 88 9.85 -4.83 -18.83
N TRP A 89 11.07 -4.78 -19.38
CA TRP A 89 11.43 -5.61 -20.54
C TRP A 89 11.41 -7.11 -20.23
N LEU A 90 11.42 -7.54 -18.95
CA LEU A 90 11.26 -8.94 -18.59
C LEU A 90 9.91 -9.52 -19.02
N GLU A 91 8.90 -8.68 -19.26
CA GLU A 91 7.62 -9.12 -19.81
C GLU A 91 7.78 -9.75 -21.21
N LEU A 92 8.86 -9.43 -21.96
CA LEU A 92 9.21 -10.13 -23.22
C LEU A 92 9.49 -11.62 -23.01
N MET A 93 9.82 -12.03 -21.79
CA MET A 93 10.06 -13.42 -21.42
C MET A 93 8.79 -14.12 -20.94
N ASN A 94 7.62 -13.48 -21.03
CA ASN A 94 6.35 -14.06 -20.62
C ASN A 94 6.01 -15.30 -21.46
N PRO A 95 6.03 -16.51 -20.87
CA PRO A 95 5.72 -17.73 -21.60
C PRO A 95 4.21 -18.02 -21.64
N THR A 96 3.39 -17.23 -20.94
CA THR A 96 1.95 -17.43 -20.89
C THR A 96 1.28 -16.78 -22.09
N GLU A 97 0.38 -17.51 -22.73
CA GLU A 97 -0.29 -17.06 -23.96
C GLU A 97 -1.54 -16.22 -23.67
N PHE A 98 -2.05 -16.27 -22.43
CA PHE A 98 -3.38 -15.77 -22.05
C PHE A 98 -3.36 -14.74 -20.91
N PHE A 99 -2.20 -14.47 -20.31
CA PHE A 99 -2.03 -13.43 -19.30
C PHE A 99 -0.95 -12.44 -19.74
N GLY A 100 -1.21 -11.15 -19.52
CA GLY A 100 -0.21 -10.09 -19.70
C GLY A 100 0.15 -9.46 -18.36
N ASN A 101 1.32 -8.82 -18.30
CA ASN A 101 1.86 -8.14 -17.11
C ASN A 101 1.92 -9.06 -15.89
N CYS A 102 2.35 -10.31 -16.08
CA CYS A 102 2.40 -11.32 -15.02
C CYS A 102 3.82 -11.76 -14.64
N ILE A 103 4.85 -11.22 -15.29
CA ILE A 103 6.25 -11.57 -15.01
C ILE A 103 6.85 -10.76 -13.87
N SER A 104 6.44 -9.50 -13.77
CA SER A 104 6.90 -8.60 -12.73
C SER A 104 5.76 -7.77 -12.20
N GLU A 105 5.86 -7.44 -10.92
CA GLU A 105 4.99 -6.45 -10.31
C GLU A 105 5.14 -5.10 -11.03
N VAL A 106 4.03 -4.37 -11.17
CA VAL A 106 3.99 -3.01 -11.72
C VAL A 106 3.16 -2.11 -10.81
N ALA A 107 3.33 -0.80 -10.93
CA ALA A 107 2.48 0.14 -10.22
C ALA A 107 1.14 0.31 -10.94
N TYR A 108 0.06 0.36 -10.18
CA TYR A 108 -1.30 0.48 -10.71
C TYR A 108 -1.95 1.81 -10.31
N LEU A 109 -2.82 2.34 -11.17
CA LEU A 109 -3.56 3.58 -10.90
C LEU A 109 -4.49 3.44 -9.70
N GLU A 110 -5.23 2.33 -9.63
CA GLU A 110 -6.14 2.00 -8.52
C GLU A 110 -5.39 1.92 -7.19
N CYS A 111 -4.31 1.14 -7.12
CA CYS A 111 -3.52 1.01 -5.89
C CYS A 111 -2.92 2.37 -5.48
N THR A 112 -2.37 3.11 -6.45
CA THR A 112 -1.79 4.44 -6.20
C THR A 112 -2.85 5.41 -5.67
N SER A 113 -4.03 5.44 -6.26
CA SER A 113 -5.14 6.29 -5.82
C SER A 113 -5.62 5.94 -4.41
N SER A 114 -5.82 4.66 -4.11
CA SER A 114 -6.23 4.21 -2.77
C SER A 114 -5.22 4.64 -1.70
N VAL A 115 -3.92 4.46 -1.96
CA VAL A 115 -2.84 4.87 -1.05
C VAL A 115 -2.80 6.38 -0.87
N VAL A 116 -2.91 7.17 -1.95
CA VAL A 116 -2.95 8.64 -1.87
C VAL A 116 -4.10 9.11 -0.97
N GLN A 117 -5.30 8.57 -1.15
CA GLN A 117 -6.46 8.93 -0.33
C GLN A 117 -6.22 8.59 1.15
N ALA A 118 -5.65 7.42 1.44
CA ALA A 118 -5.34 7.00 2.80
C ALA A 118 -4.29 7.92 3.45
N LEU A 119 -3.21 8.22 2.74
CA LEU A 119 -2.13 9.08 3.23
C LEU A 119 -2.58 10.53 3.44
N VAL A 120 -3.44 11.07 2.57
CA VAL A 120 -4.04 12.41 2.74
C VAL A 120 -4.91 12.45 4.00
N MET A 121 -5.74 11.43 4.22
CA MET A 121 -6.58 11.34 5.42
C MET A 121 -5.73 11.17 6.68
N PHE A 122 -4.72 10.30 6.64
CA PHE A 122 -3.80 10.09 7.75
C PHE A 122 -3.07 11.38 8.12
N LYS A 123 -2.52 12.11 7.15
CA LYS A 123 -1.86 13.41 7.38
C LYS A 123 -2.78 14.41 8.09
N LYS A 124 -4.08 14.41 7.76
CA LYS A 124 -5.06 15.30 8.39
C LYS A 124 -5.33 14.94 9.85
N LEU A 125 -5.39 13.64 10.18
CA LEU A 125 -5.70 13.16 11.53
C LEU A 125 -4.46 13.06 12.42
N TYR A 126 -3.28 12.83 11.85
CA TYR A 126 -2.01 12.62 12.54
C TYR A 126 -0.90 13.52 11.96
N PRO A 127 -1.01 14.85 12.11
CA PRO A 127 -0.17 15.82 11.40
C PRO A 127 1.30 15.85 11.82
N ASP A 128 1.67 15.17 12.92
CA ASP A 128 3.03 15.16 13.46
C ASP A 128 3.82 13.89 13.11
N HIS A 129 3.20 12.89 12.48
CA HIS A 129 3.83 11.60 12.19
C HIS A 129 4.32 11.51 10.74
N ARG A 130 5.65 11.52 10.52
CA ARG A 130 6.32 11.34 9.21
C ARG A 130 5.81 12.26 8.09
N THR A 131 5.30 13.44 8.44
CA THR A 131 4.59 14.35 7.54
C THR A 131 5.37 14.73 6.28
N ASN A 132 6.66 15.02 6.41
CA ASN A 132 7.50 15.37 5.26
C ASN A 132 7.66 14.23 4.25
N GLU A 133 7.74 12.99 4.75
CA GLU A 133 7.87 11.82 3.90
C GLU A 133 6.55 11.48 3.21
N ILE A 134 5.44 11.58 3.94
CA ILE A 134 4.09 11.39 3.41
C ILE A 134 3.78 12.41 2.31
N ILE A 135 4.11 13.69 2.52
CA ILE A 135 3.93 14.72 1.49
C ILE A 135 4.69 14.36 0.22
N LYS A 136 5.99 14.04 0.34
CA LYS A 136 6.81 13.63 -0.81
C LYS A 136 6.27 12.38 -1.51
N SER A 137 5.74 11.44 -0.74
CA SER A 137 5.14 10.22 -1.28
C SER A 137 3.87 10.54 -2.09
N ILE A 138 2.99 11.38 -1.55
CA ILE A 138 1.79 11.86 -2.25
C ILE A 138 2.15 12.61 -3.53
N GLU A 139 3.13 13.53 -3.49
CA GLU A 139 3.57 14.29 -4.67
C GLU A 139 4.02 13.37 -5.81
N LYS A 140 4.86 12.37 -5.51
CA LYS A 140 5.31 11.39 -6.51
C LYS A 140 4.17 10.54 -7.06
N ALA A 141 3.23 10.16 -6.20
CA ALA A 141 2.08 9.35 -6.57
C ALA A 141 1.11 10.12 -7.48
N VAL A 142 0.89 11.41 -7.21
CA VAL A 142 0.10 12.29 -8.09
C VAL A 142 0.78 12.44 -9.44
N GLN A 143 2.11 12.67 -9.48
CA GLN A 143 2.87 12.72 -10.73
C GLN A 143 2.80 11.41 -11.53
N PHE A 144 2.79 10.27 -10.85
CA PHE A 144 2.55 8.97 -11.49
C PHE A 144 1.16 8.94 -12.13
N ILE A 145 0.10 9.28 -11.39
CA ILE A 145 -1.28 9.28 -11.91
C ILE A 145 -1.43 10.20 -13.12
N GLU A 146 -0.88 11.40 -13.06
CA GLU A 146 -0.93 12.37 -14.16
C GLU A 146 -0.20 11.86 -15.41
N ARG A 147 0.93 11.15 -15.24
CA ARG A 147 1.71 10.60 -16.36
C ARG A 147 1.01 9.43 -17.05
N GLU A 148 0.31 8.58 -16.30
CA GLU A 148 -0.39 7.42 -16.83
C GLU A 148 -1.77 7.76 -17.45
N GLN A 149 -2.20 9.03 -17.36
CA GLN A 149 -3.46 9.46 -17.94
C GLN A 149 -3.40 9.42 -19.48
N ILE A 150 -4.32 8.67 -20.10
CA ILE A 150 -4.46 8.62 -21.56
C ILE A 150 -5.11 9.92 -22.11
N PRO A 151 -4.74 10.37 -23.34
CA PRO A 151 -5.35 11.52 -24.00
C PRO A 151 -6.87 11.40 -24.24
#